data_AF-A0A2D6P4T4-F1
#
_entry.id   AF-A0A2D6P4T4-F1
#
_cell.length_a   1.000
_cell.length_b   1.000
_cell.length_c   1.000
_cell.angle_alpha   90.00
_cell.angle_beta   90.00
_cell.angle_gamma   90.00
#
_symmetry.space_group_name_H-M   'P 1'
#
loop_
_entity.id
_entity.type
_entity.pdbx_description
1 polymer ?
#
loop_
_entity_poly.entity_id
_entity_poly.type
_entity_poly.pdbx_seq_one_letter_code
_entity_poly.pdbx_strand_id
1 'polypeptide(L)'
;MDNEDKLSKGVGNLETERLKAGIVKIKDVEIEYVEKAKSDKVVFIVEHSDAENSLKISSAKILTGANKEELKTVGLWYNLDKEDNIQKGSAVANVLQFLNATNLNYTKGKDIELVEGKDGYLTIKAYS
;
A
#
# COMPACT_ATOMS: atom_id res chain seq x y z
N MET A 1 -0.27 -18.06 27.64
CA MET A 1 -1.56 -17.39 27.92
C MET A 1 -2.64 -18.38 27.57
N ASP A 2 -3.38 -18.82 28.59
CA ASP A 2 -4.45 -19.78 28.42
C ASP A 2 -5.66 -19.14 27.72
N ASN A 3 -6.48 -19.97 27.08
CA ASN A 3 -7.63 -19.46 26.32
C ASN A 3 -8.72 -18.87 27.23
N GLU A 4 -8.86 -19.36 28.47
CA GLU A 4 -9.79 -18.79 29.47
C GLU A 4 -9.39 -17.37 29.88
N ASP A 5 -8.08 -17.10 29.99
CA ASP A 5 -7.54 -15.76 30.27
C ASP A 5 -7.82 -14.74 29.16
N LYS A 6 -8.03 -15.19 27.91
CA LYS A 6 -8.40 -14.31 26.80
C LYS A 6 -9.88 -13.92 26.85
N LEU A 7 -10.74 -14.82 27.32
CA LEU A 7 -12.19 -14.61 27.37
C LEU A 7 -12.64 -13.67 28.49
N SER A 8 -11.81 -13.49 29.52
CA SER A 8 -12.09 -12.61 30.67
C SER A 8 -11.64 -11.15 30.49
N LYS A 9 -11.05 -10.80 29.34
CA LYS A 9 -10.59 -9.43 29.06
C LYS A 9 -11.75 -8.53 28.65
N GLY A 10 -11.94 -7.42 29.37
CA GLY A 10 -12.86 -6.34 28.99
C GLY A 10 -12.28 -5.44 27.89
N VAL A 11 -13.11 -4.53 27.38
CA VAL A 11 -12.67 -3.50 26.42
C VAL A 11 -11.81 -2.46 27.16
N GLY A 12 -10.62 -2.16 26.64
CA GLY A 12 -9.77 -1.09 27.17
C GLY A 12 -10.25 0.31 26.78
N ASN A 13 -9.83 1.34 27.51
CA ASN A 13 -10.22 2.74 27.27
C ASN A 13 -9.17 3.54 26.47
N LEU A 14 -8.10 2.89 26.01
CA LEU A 14 -7.06 3.54 25.22
C LEU A 14 -7.41 3.42 23.74
N GLU A 15 -7.46 4.55 23.05
CA GLU A 15 -7.62 4.61 21.60
C GLU A 15 -6.32 4.17 20.91
N THR A 16 -6.45 3.49 19.77
CA THR A 16 -5.29 3.11 18.96
C THR A 16 -4.66 4.35 18.33
N GLU A 17 -3.37 4.59 18.57
CA GLU A 17 -2.62 5.63 17.88
C GLU A 17 -2.62 5.36 16.36
N ARG A 18 -3.05 6.34 15.58
CA ARG A 18 -3.12 6.26 14.11
C ARG A 18 -2.07 7.15 13.48
N LEU A 19 -1.30 6.58 12.56
CA LEU A 19 -0.38 7.33 11.71
C LEU A 19 -1.16 8.25 10.78
N LYS A 20 -0.67 9.47 10.60
CA LYS A 20 -1.33 10.49 9.79
C LYS A 20 -1.00 10.34 8.32
N ALA A 21 -1.88 10.81 7.45
CA ALA A 21 -1.55 10.99 6.04
C ALA A 21 -0.40 12.00 5.88
N GLY A 22 0.44 11.81 4.87
CA GLY A 22 1.62 12.64 4.68
C GLY A 22 2.52 12.19 3.53
N ILE A 23 3.48 13.04 3.18
CA ILE A 23 4.50 12.72 2.18
C ILE A 23 5.63 11.95 2.87
N VAL A 24 5.97 10.79 2.32
CA VAL A 24 7.02 9.90 2.80
C VAL A 24 8.00 9.58 1.69
N LYS A 25 9.22 9.16 2.06
CA LYS A 25 10.21 8.69 1.10
C LYS A 25 10.15 7.17 0.96
N ILE A 26 10.17 6.69 -0.28
CA ILE A 26 10.31 5.25 -0.56
C ILE A 26 11.76 4.86 -0.31
N LYS A 27 11.98 4.02 0.69
CA LYS A 27 13.30 3.46 1.00
C LYS A 27 13.61 2.27 0.10
N ASP A 28 12.64 1.36 -0.01
CA ASP A 28 12.81 0.13 -0.76
C ASP A 28 11.48 -0.40 -1.30
N VAL A 29 11.55 -1.43 -2.15
CA VAL A 29 10.39 -2.14 -2.68
C VAL A 29 10.70 -3.64 -2.74
N GLU A 30 9.75 -4.44 -2.26
CA GLU A 30 9.85 -5.90 -2.18
C GLU A 30 8.63 -6.54 -2.86
N ILE A 31 8.78 -7.80 -3.27
CA ILE A 31 7.68 -8.66 -3.73
C ILE A 31 7.46 -9.73 -2.65
N GLU A 32 6.24 -9.81 -2.12
CA GLU A 32 5.84 -10.79 -1.13
C GLU A 32 4.76 -11.72 -1.70
N TYR A 33 4.97 -13.03 -1.60
CA TYR A 33 3.97 -14.02 -2.00
C TYR A 33 2.86 -14.13 -0.95
N VAL A 34 1.60 -14.00 -1.37
CA VAL A 34 0.43 -14.08 -0.49
C VAL A 34 -0.27 -15.42 -0.70
N GLU A 35 -0.02 -16.38 0.21
CA GLU A 35 -0.56 -17.75 0.13
C GLU A 35 -2.09 -17.78 -0.05
N LYS A 36 -2.82 -16.95 0.71
CA LYS A 36 -4.29 -16.88 0.63
C LYS A 36 -4.80 -16.46 -0.75
N ALA A 37 -4.04 -15.62 -1.45
CA ALA A 37 -4.38 -15.14 -2.79
C ALA A 37 -3.67 -15.93 -3.90
N LYS A 38 -2.74 -16.83 -3.54
CA LYS A 38 -1.84 -17.56 -4.45
C LYS A 38 -1.17 -16.65 -5.49
N SER A 39 -0.73 -15.48 -5.05
CA SER A 39 -0.26 -14.42 -5.95
C SER A 39 0.76 -13.52 -5.27
N ASP A 40 1.62 -12.90 -6.07
CA ASP A 40 2.65 -11.96 -5.63
C ASP A 40 2.10 -10.56 -5.44
N LYS A 41 2.59 -9.89 -4.40
CA LYS A 41 2.18 -8.53 -4.03
C LYS A 41 3.40 -7.63 -3.91
N VAL A 42 3.31 -6.45 -4.49
CA VAL A 42 4.31 -5.39 -4.34
C VAL A 42 4.10 -4.71 -2.98
N VAL A 43 5.18 -4.56 -2.24
CA VAL A 43 5.22 -3.89 -0.94
C VAL A 43 6.26 -2.78 -1.00
N PHE A 44 5.80 -1.53 -0.82
CA PHE A 44 6.67 -0.38 -0.67
C PHE A 44 7.08 -0.24 0.80
N ILE A 45 8.38 -0.11 1.04
CA ILE A 45 8.96 0.19 2.34
C ILE A 45 9.23 1.69 2.37
N VAL A 46 8.54 2.40 3.25
CA VAL A 46 8.59 3.87 3.34
C VAL A 46 9.03 4.32 4.73
N GLU A 47 9.72 5.46 4.79
CA GLU A 47 10.09 6.12 6.04
C GLU A 47 9.08 7.23 6.36
N HIS A 48 8.41 7.13 7.51
CA HIS A 48 7.42 8.08 7.97
C HIS A 48 7.91 8.79 9.24
N SER A 49 7.76 10.11 9.32
CA SER A 49 8.20 10.93 10.47
C SER A 49 7.58 10.56 11.81
N ASP A 50 6.42 9.89 11.78
CA ASP A 50 5.56 9.64 12.93
C ASP A 50 5.67 8.17 13.37
N ALA A 51 6.60 7.41 12.75
CA ALA A 51 6.86 6.02 13.06
C ALA A 51 8.35 5.81 13.30
N GLU A 52 8.72 5.13 14.39
CA GLU A 52 10.11 4.76 14.65
C GLU A 52 10.64 3.74 13.62
N ASN A 53 9.75 2.95 13.03
CA ASN A 53 10.08 1.90 12.07
C ASN A 53 9.52 2.21 10.67
N SER A 54 10.17 1.67 9.63
CA SER A 54 9.67 1.77 8.26
C SER A 54 8.30 1.09 8.12
N LEU A 55 7.42 1.71 7.33
CA LEU A 55 6.09 1.19 7.06
C LEU A 55 6.10 0.36 5.78
N LYS A 56 5.36 -0.76 5.80
CA LYS A 56 5.11 -1.61 4.63
C LYS A 56 3.73 -1.28 4.06
N ILE A 57 3.69 -0.68 2.87
CA ILE A 57 2.45 -0.30 2.19
C ILE A 57 2.28 -1.13 0.93
N SER A 58 1.16 -1.86 0.84
CA SER A 58 0.87 -2.79 -0.27
C SER A 58 -0.49 -2.51 -0.93
N SER A 59 -0.98 -1.29 -0.79
CA SER A 59 -2.21 -0.81 -1.40
C SER A 59 -2.03 0.60 -1.94
N ALA A 60 -2.83 0.95 -2.94
CA ALA A 60 -2.94 2.32 -3.44
C ALA A 60 -4.40 2.69 -3.65
N LYS A 61 -4.70 3.98 -3.45
CA LYS A 61 -5.94 4.61 -3.86
C LYS A 61 -5.74 5.15 -5.27
N ILE A 62 -6.56 4.67 -6.20
CA ILE A 62 -6.47 5.00 -7.63
C ILE A 62 -7.85 5.40 -8.16
N LEU A 63 -7.88 6.15 -9.26
CA LEU A 63 -9.11 6.37 -10.03
C LEU A 63 -9.40 5.15 -10.91
N THR A 64 -10.63 4.67 -10.83
CA THR A 64 -11.17 3.50 -11.52
C THR A 64 -12.48 3.85 -12.24
N GLY A 65 -13.00 2.91 -13.03
CA GLY A 65 -14.18 3.10 -13.88
C GLY A 65 -13.84 3.52 -15.31
N ALA A 66 -14.81 3.40 -16.23
CA ALA A 66 -14.62 3.68 -17.65
C ALA A 66 -14.11 5.10 -17.94
N ASN A 67 -14.46 6.05 -17.06
CA ASN A 67 -14.10 7.47 -17.16
C ASN A 67 -13.11 7.94 -16.07
N LYS A 68 -12.54 7.04 -15.25
CA LYS A 68 -11.68 7.40 -14.10
C LYS A 68 -12.38 8.32 -13.08
N GLU A 69 -13.63 8.04 -12.75
CA GLU A 69 -14.44 8.86 -11.83
C GLU A 69 -14.56 8.26 -10.41
N GLU A 70 -14.20 6.99 -10.22
CA GLU A 70 -14.38 6.30 -8.94
C GLU A 70 -13.05 6.09 -8.22
N LEU A 71 -12.87 6.72 -7.05
CA LEU A 71 -11.71 6.47 -6.19
C LEU A 71 -11.88 5.16 -5.41
N LYS A 72 -10.92 4.25 -5.59
CA LYS A 72 -10.92 2.96 -4.89
C LYS A 72 -9.55 2.61 -4.33
N THR A 73 -9.53 2.08 -3.11
CA THR A 73 -8.33 1.48 -2.53
C THR A 73 -8.21 0.05 -3.02
N VAL A 74 -7.10 -0.26 -3.69
CA VAL A 74 -6.83 -1.56 -4.30
C VAL A 74 -5.46 -2.09 -3.86
N GLY A 75 -5.32 -3.42 -3.86
CA GLY A 75 -4.04 -4.08 -3.59
C GLY A 75 -3.07 -3.93 -4.75
N LEU A 76 -1.78 -3.81 -4.41
CA LEU A 76 -0.69 -3.73 -5.37
C LEU A 76 -0.22 -5.13 -5.80
N TRP A 77 -1.02 -5.81 -6.61
CA TRP A 77 -0.70 -7.15 -7.11
C TRP A 77 0.31 -7.10 -8.26
N TYR A 78 1.32 -7.97 -8.21
CA TYR A 78 2.36 -8.08 -9.22
C TYR A 78 1.86 -8.92 -10.40
N ASN A 79 1.06 -8.29 -11.27
CA ASN A 79 0.51 -8.93 -12.46
C ASN A 79 1.35 -8.55 -13.67
N LEU A 80 1.69 -9.54 -14.50
CA LEU A 80 2.41 -9.37 -15.75
C LEU A 80 1.49 -9.52 -16.97
N ASP A 81 1.84 -8.86 -18.07
CA ASP A 81 1.24 -9.08 -19.38
C ASP A 81 1.91 -10.26 -20.12
N LYS A 82 1.57 -10.44 -21.40
CA LYS A 82 2.09 -11.55 -22.22
C LYS A 82 3.58 -11.41 -22.59
N GLU A 83 4.16 -10.23 -22.39
CA GLU A 83 5.56 -9.92 -22.68
C GLU A 83 6.39 -9.84 -21.39
N ASP A 84 5.87 -10.40 -20.28
CA ASP A 84 6.48 -10.37 -18.95
C ASP A 84 6.72 -8.96 -18.36
N ASN A 85 5.95 -7.96 -18.82
CA ASN A 85 5.98 -6.60 -18.29
C ASN A 85 4.82 -6.36 -17.31
N ILE A 86 4.93 -5.35 -16.43
CA ILE A 86 3.83 -4.98 -15.53
C ILE A 86 2.55 -4.72 -16.33
N GLN A 87 1.50 -5.45 -16.02
CA GLN A 87 0.22 -5.39 -16.72
C GLN A 87 -0.31 -3.95 -16.77
N LYS A 88 -0.51 -3.42 -17.98
CA LYS A 88 -1.10 -2.09 -18.20
C LYS A 88 -2.46 -2.00 -17.52
N GLY A 89 -2.70 -0.88 -16.84
CA GLY A 89 -3.95 -0.63 -16.10
C GLY A 89 -4.02 -1.28 -14.71
N SER A 90 -3.03 -2.09 -14.32
CA SER A 90 -2.92 -2.60 -12.96
C SER A 90 -2.69 -1.46 -11.94
N ALA A 91 -2.97 -1.72 -10.66
CA ALA A 91 -2.70 -0.77 -9.60
C ALA A 91 -1.22 -0.37 -9.54
N VAL A 92 -0.33 -1.34 -9.73
CA VAL A 92 1.13 -1.11 -9.79
C VAL A 92 1.48 -0.18 -10.95
N ALA A 93 0.93 -0.41 -12.15
CA ALA A 93 1.17 0.47 -13.30
C ALA A 93 0.70 1.91 -13.03
N ASN A 94 -0.44 2.09 -12.35
CA ASN A 94 -0.94 3.43 -12.00
C ASN A 94 0.00 4.14 -11.01
N VAL A 95 0.53 3.43 -10.01
CA VAL A 95 1.53 3.99 -9.08
C VAL A 95 2.81 4.39 -9.82
N LEU A 96 3.33 3.53 -10.70
CA LEU A 96 4.52 3.82 -11.50
C LEU A 96 4.32 5.04 -12.39
N GLN A 97 3.16 5.14 -13.05
CA GLN A 97 2.82 6.30 -13.87
C GLN A 97 2.72 7.57 -13.03
N PHE A 98 2.07 7.52 -11.87
CA PHE A 98 1.92 8.65 -10.96
C PHE A 98 3.28 9.17 -10.47
N LEU A 99 4.21 8.27 -10.15
CA LEU A 99 5.57 8.60 -9.74
C LEU A 99 6.51 8.96 -10.90
N ASN A 100 6.04 8.89 -12.16
CA ASN A 100 6.88 8.97 -13.35
C ASN A 100 8.11 8.03 -13.25
N ALA A 101 7.86 6.76 -12.94
CA ALA A 101 8.87 5.71 -12.78
C ALA A 101 8.68 4.63 -13.84
N THR A 102 9.77 4.16 -14.45
CA THR A 102 9.74 3.17 -15.53
C THR A 102 9.58 1.74 -15.02
N ASN A 103 10.02 1.45 -13.80
CA ASN A 103 9.83 0.18 -13.11
C ASN A 103 9.92 0.35 -11.59
N LEU A 104 9.67 -0.72 -10.84
CA LEU A 104 9.66 -0.69 -9.37
C LEU A 104 10.97 -0.19 -8.76
N ASN A 105 12.14 -0.54 -9.30
CA ASN A 105 13.42 -0.08 -8.75
C ASN A 105 13.60 1.44 -8.89
N TYR A 106 13.04 2.06 -9.93
CA TYR A 106 13.09 3.52 -10.12
C TYR A 106 12.21 4.30 -9.13
N THR A 107 11.41 3.61 -8.30
CA THR A 107 10.63 4.26 -7.25
C THR A 107 11.42 4.54 -5.98
N LYS A 108 12.54 3.83 -5.76
CA LYS A 108 13.39 4.00 -4.57
C LYS A 108 13.95 5.44 -4.53
N GLY A 109 13.86 6.06 -3.36
CA GLY A 109 14.28 7.44 -3.12
C GLY A 109 13.26 8.51 -3.51
N LYS A 110 12.20 8.16 -4.26
CA LYS A 110 11.14 9.11 -4.62
C LYS A 110 10.23 9.40 -3.43
N ASP A 111 9.64 10.58 -3.46
CA ASP A 111 8.62 10.98 -2.50
C ASP A 111 7.25 10.50 -2.97
N ILE A 112 6.44 10.03 -2.03
CA ILE A 112 5.09 9.55 -2.30
C ILE A 112 4.14 10.01 -1.21
N GLU A 113 2.95 10.42 -1.59
CA GLU A 113 1.91 10.83 -0.65
C GLU A 113 1.13 9.59 -0.17
N LEU A 114 1.05 9.43 1.15
CA LEU A 114 0.14 8.49 1.79
C LEU A 114 -1.15 9.20 2.18
N VAL A 115 -2.28 8.56 1.93
CA VAL A 115 -3.62 9.04 2.28
C VAL A 115 -4.34 7.99 3.10
N GLU A 116 -5.41 8.39 3.78
CA GLU A 116 -6.29 7.44 4.44
C GLU A 116 -6.99 6.54 3.41
N GLY A 117 -6.76 5.25 3.58
CA GLY A 117 -7.39 4.17 2.84
C GLY A 117 -8.62 3.65 3.56
N LYS A 118 -8.84 2.34 3.46
CA LYS A 118 -9.97 1.67 4.12
C LYS A 118 -9.64 1.46 5.60
N ASP A 119 -10.64 1.60 6.46
CA ASP A 119 -10.57 1.25 7.89
C ASP A 119 -9.46 2.00 8.67
N GLY A 120 -9.06 3.20 8.20
CA GLY A 120 -8.05 4.04 8.85
C GLY A 120 -6.60 3.64 8.56
N TYR A 121 -6.34 2.68 7.67
CA TYR A 121 -4.99 2.34 7.24
C TYR A 121 -4.48 3.31 6.17
N LEU A 122 -3.19 3.67 6.25
CA LEU A 122 -2.53 4.46 5.22
C LEU A 122 -2.36 3.64 3.92
N THR A 123 -2.53 4.33 2.80
CA THR A 123 -2.38 3.77 1.46
C THR A 123 -1.71 4.78 0.54
N ILE A 124 -1.08 4.31 -0.53
CA ILE A 124 -0.44 5.19 -1.51
C ILE A 124 -1.50 5.98 -2.28
N LYS A 125 -1.32 7.29 -2.43
CA LYS A 125 -2.08 8.09 -3.40
C LYS A 125 -1.49 7.90 -4.79
N ALA A 126 -2.31 7.47 -5.75
CA ALA A 126 -1.91 7.32 -7.15
C ALA A 126 -3.02 7.79 -8.10
N TYR A 127 -3.48 9.02 -7.86
CA TYR A 127 -4.42 9.74 -8.71
C TYR A 127 -4.06 11.24 -8.74
N SER A 128 -4.43 11.91 -9.84
CA SER A 128 -4.29 13.35 -10.02
C SER A 128 -5.51 14.11 -9.49
#